data_AF-A0A382EWF5-F1
#
_entry.id   AF-A0A382EWF5-F1
#
_cell.length_a   1.000
_cell.length_b   1.000
_cell.length_c   1.000
_cell.angle_alpha   90.00
_cell.angle_beta   90.00
_cell.angle_gamma   90.00
#
_symmetry.space_group_name_H-M   'P 1'
#
loop_
_entity.id
_entity.type
_entity.pdbx_description
1 polymer ?
#
loop_
_entity_poly.entity_id
_entity_poly.type
_entity_poly.pdbx_seq_one_letter_code
_entity_poly.pdbx_strand_id
1 'polypeptide(L)'
;MSFDMEKTHLQCRECKKKYKPTFKYICDECFGPLDVHYDLPTLTKDSFTNREQTYWRYFELLPINDKSNIVSINAGMTPLVRAEKLGKKIGLSNLYIKNDSVNPTFSFKDRPAGVAISKAKEFGLSSVGCASTGNLASATAAHAAKANFPCYVFAPSDIEHAKIAQALSYGAQYIAVDGTYDDANRIAAQVGDSKGVGIVNINMRSYYVEGSKTLAYEVAEQLNWQVPDQLVVPTGSGAMLNAICK
;
A
#
# COMPACT_ATOMS: atom_id res chain seq x y z
N MET A 1 0.53 7.41 -34.47
CA MET A 1 1.23 6.80 -33.33
C MET A 1 0.20 6.63 -32.24
N SER A 2 -0.31 5.42 -32.10
CA SER A 2 -1.32 5.04 -31.10
C SER A 2 -0.76 5.28 -29.70
N PHE A 3 -1.36 6.21 -28.96
CA PHE A 3 -1.16 6.27 -27.52
C PHE A 3 -1.67 4.95 -26.96
N ASP A 4 -0.78 4.13 -26.40
CA ASP A 4 -1.21 3.10 -25.45
C ASP A 4 -2.09 3.81 -24.41
N MET A 5 -3.37 3.49 -24.37
CA MET A 5 -4.26 4.04 -23.35
C MET A 5 -3.83 3.44 -22.01
N GLU A 6 -3.02 4.20 -21.27
CA GLU A 6 -2.69 3.88 -19.89
C GLU A 6 -3.99 3.71 -19.11
N LYS A 7 -4.18 2.54 -18.49
CA LYS A 7 -5.34 2.17 -17.67
C LYS A 7 -5.62 3.14 -16.51
N THR A 8 -4.67 4.02 -16.19
CA THR A 8 -4.76 4.95 -15.07
C THR A 8 -4.21 6.32 -15.42
N HIS A 9 -4.73 7.35 -14.75
CA HIS A 9 -4.14 8.69 -14.72
C HIS A 9 -4.10 9.20 -13.28
N LEU A 10 -3.25 10.19 -13.02
CA LEU A 10 -3.25 10.89 -11.74
C LEU A 10 -4.17 12.12 -11.82
N GLN A 11 -4.89 12.41 -10.74
CA GLN A 11 -5.71 13.61 -10.63
C GLN A 11 -5.52 14.27 -9.28
N CYS A 12 -5.38 15.60 -9.27
CA CYS A 12 -5.34 16.34 -8.02
C CYS A 12 -6.70 16.31 -7.33
N ARG A 13 -6.70 15.98 -6.03
CA ARG A 13 -7.91 15.94 -5.22
C ARG A 13 -8.60 17.31 -5.12
N GLU A 14 -7.81 18.39 -5.07
CA GLU A 14 -8.28 19.76 -4.87
C GLU A 14 -8.71 20.41 -6.19
N CYS A 15 -7.76 20.66 -7.11
CA CYS A 15 -8.03 21.42 -8.34
C CYS A 15 -8.45 20.57 -9.54
N LYS A 16 -8.54 19.25 -9.39
CA LYS A 16 -8.93 18.28 -10.44
C LYS A 16 -8.02 18.22 -11.67
N LYS A 17 -6.86 18.89 -11.65
CA LYS A 17 -5.87 18.81 -12.73
C LYS A 17 -5.40 17.37 -12.92
N LYS A 18 -5.35 16.92 -14.17
CA LYS A 18 -4.93 15.57 -14.56
C LYS A 18 -3.44 15.55 -14.93
N TYR A 19 -2.80 14.45 -14.60
CA TYR A 19 -1.40 14.18 -14.90
C TYR A 19 -1.25 12.76 -15.44
N LYS A 20 -0.20 12.54 -16.23
CA LYS A 20 0.25 11.20 -16.59
C LYS A 20 0.63 10.41 -15.31
N PRO A 21 0.48 9.08 -15.29
CA PRO A 21 0.82 8.23 -14.16
C PRO A 21 2.33 8.04 -14.03
N THR A 22 3.05 9.13 -13.74
CA THR A 22 4.50 9.16 -13.52
C THR A 22 4.84 9.14 -12.04
N PHE A 23 6.13 9.20 -11.71
CA PHE A 23 6.61 9.36 -10.33
C PHE A 23 6.32 10.77 -9.77
N LYS A 24 5.04 11.09 -9.62
CA LYS A 24 4.51 12.38 -9.12
C LYS A 24 3.46 12.12 -8.05
N TYR A 25 3.53 12.91 -6.97
CA TYR A 25 2.67 12.74 -5.79
C TYR A 25 2.01 14.04 -5.30
N ILE A 26 2.44 15.18 -5.81
CA ILE A 26 1.93 16.51 -5.49
C ILE A 26 1.53 17.23 -6.79
N CYS A 27 0.45 18.00 -6.73
CA CYS A 27 0.01 18.86 -7.81
C CYS A 27 0.91 20.09 -7.96
N ASP A 28 1.38 20.36 -9.18
CA ASP A 28 2.25 21.52 -9.46
C ASP A 28 1.55 22.88 -9.32
N GLU A 29 0.22 22.92 -9.33
CA GLU A 29 -0.55 24.18 -9.31
C GLU A 29 -0.98 24.59 -7.90
N CYS A 30 -1.38 23.61 -7.07
CA CYS A 30 -1.98 23.88 -5.77
C CYS A 30 -1.35 23.10 -4.62
N PHE A 31 -0.30 22.31 -4.88
CA PHE A 31 0.37 21.45 -3.92
C PHE A 31 -0.52 20.40 -3.22
N GLY A 32 -1.75 20.20 -3.72
CA GLY A 32 -2.66 19.16 -3.24
C GLY A 32 -2.21 17.75 -3.61
N PRO A 33 -2.68 16.71 -2.90
CA PRO A 33 -2.34 15.33 -3.17
C PRO A 33 -2.91 14.86 -4.51
N LEU A 34 -2.21 13.91 -5.14
CA LEU A 34 -2.67 13.24 -6.35
C LEU A 34 -3.25 11.86 -6.01
N ASP A 35 -4.43 11.56 -6.56
CA ASP A 35 -5.06 10.26 -6.51
C ASP A 35 -4.93 9.54 -7.85
N VAL A 36 -4.85 8.21 -7.82
CA VAL A 36 -4.97 7.40 -9.03
C VAL A 36 -6.44 7.28 -9.42
N HIS A 37 -6.73 7.59 -10.68
CA HIS A 37 -8.01 7.35 -11.33
C HIS A 37 -7.86 6.27 -12.40
N TYR A 38 -8.92 5.49 -12.60
CA TYR A 38 -8.91 4.30 -13.43
C TYR A 38 -9.90 4.44 -14.58
N ASP A 39 -9.48 3.98 -15.75
CA ASP A 39 -10.39 3.59 -16.82
C ASP A 39 -10.76 2.12 -16.58
N LEU A 40 -11.78 1.92 -15.75
CA LEU A 40 -12.13 0.59 -15.25
C LEU A 40 -12.63 -0.33 -16.38
N PRO A 41 -12.15 -1.57 -16.47
CA PRO A 41 -12.76 -2.56 -17.34
C PRO A 41 -14.11 -3.01 -16.78
N THR A 42 -14.94 -3.61 -17.63
CA THR A 42 -16.15 -4.31 -17.17
C THR A 42 -15.75 -5.54 -16.36
N LEU A 43 -16.12 -5.56 -15.08
CA LEU A 43 -15.87 -6.68 -14.17
C LEU A 43 -17.19 -7.25 -13.67
N THR A 44 -17.22 -8.56 -13.45
CA THR A 44 -18.35 -9.28 -12.85
C THR A 44 -17.87 -9.99 -11.58
N LYS A 45 -18.82 -10.46 -10.76
CA LYS A 45 -18.53 -11.28 -9.57
C LYS A 45 -17.63 -12.50 -9.85
N ASP A 46 -17.71 -13.03 -11.08
CA ASP A 46 -16.98 -14.22 -11.51
C ASP A 46 -15.61 -13.89 -12.11
N SER A 47 -15.29 -12.60 -12.32
CA SER A 47 -14.01 -12.16 -12.90
C SER A 47 -12.80 -12.60 -12.08
N PHE A 48 -12.98 -12.85 -10.78
CA PHE A 48 -11.91 -13.21 -9.85
C PHE A 48 -11.88 -14.69 -9.47
N THR A 49 -12.82 -15.50 -9.96
CA THR A 49 -12.91 -16.94 -9.65
C THR A 49 -11.66 -17.68 -10.10
N ASN A 50 -11.20 -18.66 -9.30
CA ASN A 50 -10.01 -19.49 -9.57
C ASN A 50 -8.68 -18.73 -9.75
N ARG A 51 -8.59 -17.49 -9.27
CA ARG A 51 -7.33 -16.74 -9.22
C ARG A 51 -6.48 -17.10 -8.00
N GLU A 52 -5.25 -16.62 -7.99
CA GLU A 52 -4.31 -16.74 -6.88
C GLU A 52 -4.88 -16.18 -5.56
N GLN A 53 -4.46 -16.78 -4.44
CA GLN A 53 -4.89 -16.35 -3.10
C GLN A 53 -4.01 -15.22 -2.57
N THR A 54 -3.93 -14.12 -3.32
CA THR A 54 -3.19 -12.91 -2.95
C THR A 54 -4.01 -11.68 -3.31
N TYR A 55 -3.67 -10.50 -2.78
CA TYR A 55 -4.35 -9.28 -3.18
C TYR A 55 -4.10 -8.89 -4.66
N TRP A 56 -3.10 -9.48 -5.32
CA TRP A 56 -2.83 -9.28 -6.74
C TRP A 56 -3.90 -9.83 -7.66
N ARG A 57 -4.79 -10.68 -7.13
CA ARG A 57 -5.95 -11.18 -7.86
C ARG A 57 -6.87 -10.07 -8.37
N TYR A 58 -6.81 -8.88 -7.77
CA TYR A 58 -7.53 -7.67 -8.21
C TYR A 58 -6.68 -6.77 -9.11
N PHE A 59 -5.78 -7.35 -9.91
CA PHE A 59 -4.82 -6.63 -10.77
C PHE A 59 -5.48 -5.50 -11.59
N GLU A 60 -6.65 -5.75 -12.17
CA GLU A 60 -7.44 -4.81 -12.96
C GLU A 60 -7.87 -3.56 -12.16
N LEU A 61 -7.83 -3.62 -10.83
CA LEU A 61 -8.17 -2.53 -9.93
C LEU A 61 -6.93 -1.90 -9.28
N LEU A 62 -5.72 -2.33 -9.64
CA LEU A 62 -4.46 -1.82 -9.10
C LEU A 62 -3.67 -1.00 -10.12
N PRO A 63 -2.85 -0.03 -9.68
CA PRO A 63 -2.23 0.98 -10.55
C PRO A 63 -0.93 0.48 -11.23
N ILE A 64 -0.92 -0.80 -11.63
CA ILE A 64 0.19 -1.46 -12.31
C ILE A 64 -0.29 -1.81 -13.73
N ASN A 65 0.51 -1.47 -14.74
CA ASN A 65 0.16 -1.68 -16.14
C ASN A 65 0.62 -3.06 -16.62
N ASP A 66 1.81 -3.50 -16.23
CA ASP A 66 2.37 -4.80 -16.59
C ASP A 66 2.52 -5.73 -15.39
N LYS A 67 1.90 -6.92 -15.46
CA LYS A 67 2.00 -7.97 -14.43
C LYS A 67 3.44 -8.41 -14.16
N SER A 68 4.36 -8.28 -15.11
CA SER A 68 5.78 -8.61 -14.92
C SER A 68 6.46 -7.76 -13.83
N ASN A 69 5.88 -6.59 -13.51
CA ASN A 69 6.36 -5.69 -12.46
C ASN A 69 5.85 -6.05 -11.07
N ILE A 70 4.94 -7.03 -10.94
CA ILE A 70 4.40 -7.44 -9.65
C ILE A 70 5.50 -8.04 -8.77
N VAL A 71 5.65 -7.46 -7.58
CA VAL A 71 6.49 -7.96 -6.50
C VAL A 71 5.56 -8.55 -5.45
N SER A 72 5.35 -9.86 -5.53
CA SER A 72 4.50 -10.59 -4.58
C SER A 72 5.34 -11.34 -3.55
N ILE A 73 4.99 -11.15 -2.28
CA ILE A 73 5.41 -12.02 -1.17
C ILE A 73 4.24 -12.93 -0.69
N ASN A 74 3.21 -13.10 -1.53
CA ASN A 74 2.00 -13.88 -1.24
C ASN A 74 1.12 -13.31 -0.11
N ALA A 75 1.02 -11.98 -0.05
CA ALA A 75 0.15 -11.29 0.89
C ALA A 75 -1.28 -11.12 0.35
N GLY A 76 -2.24 -10.92 1.25
CA GLY A 76 -3.67 -10.84 0.95
C GLY A 76 -4.41 -12.17 1.11
N MET A 77 -5.67 -12.17 0.68
CA MET A 77 -6.67 -13.23 0.93
C MET A 77 -6.66 -13.74 2.38
N THR A 78 -6.52 -12.81 3.32
CA THR A 78 -6.42 -13.14 4.74
C THR A 78 -7.76 -13.63 5.30
N PRO A 79 -7.76 -14.40 6.42
CA PRO A 79 -8.99 -14.93 6.99
C PRO A 79 -10.00 -13.84 7.34
N LEU A 80 -11.27 -14.08 6.98
CA LEU A 80 -12.42 -13.34 7.48
C LEU A 80 -13.14 -14.21 8.52
N VAL A 81 -12.86 -13.96 9.79
CA VAL A 81 -13.30 -14.83 10.89
C VAL A 81 -14.64 -14.36 11.42
N ARG A 82 -15.66 -15.23 11.41
CA ARG A 82 -16.93 -14.96 12.09
C ARG A 82 -16.73 -15.02 13.60
N ALA A 83 -16.95 -13.90 14.29
CA ALA A 83 -16.69 -13.77 15.72
C ALA A 83 -17.95 -14.02 16.56
N GLU A 84 -18.48 -15.24 16.52
CA GLU A 84 -19.81 -15.58 17.09
C GLU A 84 -19.95 -15.27 18.58
N LYS A 85 -18.98 -15.67 19.41
CA LYS A 85 -19.02 -15.45 20.86
C LYS A 85 -18.97 -13.95 21.21
N LEU A 86 -18.11 -13.20 20.52
CA LEU A 86 -18.01 -11.75 20.71
C LEU A 86 -19.27 -11.06 20.22
N GLY A 87 -19.76 -11.43 19.03
CA GLY A 87 -21.02 -10.93 18.47
C GLY A 87 -22.18 -11.11 19.45
N LYS A 88 -22.38 -12.32 19.98
CA LYS A 88 -23.42 -12.60 20.98
C LYS A 88 -23.28 -11.72 22.23
N LYS A 89 -22.05 -11.48 22.70
CA LYS A 89 -21.79 -10.63 23.87
C LYS A 89 -22.17 -9.16 23.65
N ILE A 90 -22.09 -8.67 22.42
CA ILE A 90 -22.39 -7.26 22.06
C ILE A 90 -23.68 -7.09 21.25
N GLY A 91 -24.52 -8.13 21.18
CA GLY A 91 -25.82 -8.07 20.50
C GLY A 91 -25.77 -8.12 18.97
N LEU A 92 -24.67 -8.60 18.37
CA LEU A 92 -24.51 -8.73 16.92
C LEU A 92 -24.54 -10.20 16.48
N SER A 93 -25.34 -10.51 15.45
CA SER A 93 -25.44 -11.86 14.85
C SER A 93 -24.43 -12.12 13.72
N ASN A 94 -23.94 -11.04 13.09
CA ASN A 94 -23.08 -11.07 11.91
C ASN A 94 -21.83 -10.21 12.11
N LEU A 95 -21.05 -10.53 13.16
CA LEU A 95 -19.76 -9.90 13.42
C LEU A 95 -18.63 -10.70 12.76
N TYR A 96 -17.80 -10.01 11.97
CA TYR A 96 -16.62 -10.59 11.32
C TYR A 96 -15.36 -9.79 11.65
N ILE A 97 -14.22 -10.48 11.67
CA ILE A 97 -12.89 -9.90 11.88
C ILE A 97 -12.03 -10.25 10.68
N LYS A 98 -11.62 -9.22 9.91
CA LYS A 98 -10.65 -9.37 8.83
C LYS A 98 -9.24 -9.36 9.42
N ASN A 99 -8.58 -10.51 9.42
CA ASN A 99 -7.33 -10.69 10.15
C ASN A 99 -6.09 -10.46 9.28
N ASP A 100 -5.67 -9.21 9.10
CA ASP A 100 -4.45 -8.88 8.35
C ASP A 100 -3.14 -9.09 9.14
N SER A 101 -3.21 -9.53 10.40
CA SER A 101 -2.01 -9.86 11.20
C SER A 101 -1.31 -11.15 10.74
N VAL A 102 -1.94 -11.94 9.86
CA VAL A 102 -1.36 -13.17 9.29
C VAL A 102 -0.77 -12.97 7.90
N ASN A 103 -0.71 -11.73 7.40
CA ASN A 103 0.09 -11.43 6.23
C ASN A 103 1.58 -11.79 6.49
N PRO A 104 2.41 -11.98 5.46
CA PRO A 104 3.80 -12.41 5.59
C PRO A 104 4.68 -11.58 6.54
N THR A 105 4.48 -10.26 6.63
CA THR A 105 5.19 -9.40 7.60
C THR A 105 4.37 -9.10 8.86
N PHE A 106 3.29 -9.85 9.08
CA PHE A 106 2.37 -9.78 10.20
C PHE A 106 1.56 -8.48 10.29
N SER A 107 1.31 -7.82 9.16
CA SER A 107 0.48 -6.61 9.15
C SER A 107 -0.19 -6.33 7.81
N PHE A 108 -1.22 -5.48 7.83
CA PHE A 108 -1.87 -4.97 6.62
C PHE A 108 -0.93 -4.15 5.72
N LYS A 109 0.25 -3.73 6.21
CA LYS A 109 1.19 -2.89 5.46
C LYS A 109 1.79 -3.59 4.24
N ASP A 110 1.69 -4.92 4.17
CA ASP A 110 2.08 -5.68 2.99
C ASP A 110 1.28 -5.29 1.74
N ARG A 111 0.01 -4.91 1.88
CA ARG A 111 -0.83 -4.50 0.73
C ARG A 111 -0.34 -3.20 0.10
N PRO A 112 -0.30 -2.06 0.82
CA PRO A 112 0.14 -0.82 0.21
C PRO A 112 1.64 -0.80 -0.10
N ALA A 113 2.49 -1.48 0.69
CA ALA A 113 3.92 -1.57 0.39
C ALA A 113 4.17 -2.33 -0.91
N GLY A 114 3.56 -3.50 -1.12
CA GLY A 114 3.81 -4.28 -2.33
C GLY A 114 3.30 -3.61 -3.60
N VAL A 115 2.21 -2.85 -3.55
CA VAL A 115 1.80 -1.99 -4.67
C VAL A 115 2.83 -0.87 -4.94
N ALA A 116 3.30 -0.19 -3.90
CA ALA A 116 4.32 0.85 -4.07
C ALA A 116 5.64 0.29 -4.63
N ILE A 117 6.12 -0.86 -4.14
CA ILE A 117 7.36 -1.48 -4.62
C ILE A 117 7.22 -2.00 -6.05
N SER A 118 6.08 -2.59 -6.40
CA SER A 118 5.80 -3.01 -7.78
C SER A 118 5.75 -1.82 -8.73
N LYS A 119 5.18 -0.69 -8.29
CA LYS A 119 5.16 0.54 -9.08
C LYS A 119 6.55 1.17 -9.21
N ALA A 120 7.36 1.12 -8.15
CA ALA A 120 8.75 1.56 -8.19
C ALA A 120 9.56 0.75 -9.22
N LYS A 121 9.33 -0.57 -9.29
CA LYS A 121 9.90 -1.44 -10.33
C LYS A 121 9.44 -1.04 -11.74
N GLU A 122 8.14 -0.80 -11.93
CA GLU A 122 7.59 -0.35 -13.21
C GLU A 122 8.17 1.00 -13.67
N PHE A 123 8.47 1.90 -12.73
CA PHE A 123 9.15 3.17 -13.02
C PHE A 123 10.66 3.05 -13.23
N GLY A 124 11.24 1.86 -13.07
CA GLY A 124 12.68 1.65 -13.20
C GLY A 124 13.50 2.36 -12.11
N LEU A 125 12.92 2.58 -10.92
CA LEU A 125 13.65 3.16 -9.79
C LEU A 125 14.77 2.21 -9.36
N SER A 126 15.88 2.76 -8.89
CA SER A 126 17.05 1.97 -8.48
C SER A 126 17.01 1.53 -7.02
N SER A 127 16.16 2.16 -6.19
CA SER A 127 16.07 1.89 -4.76
C SER A 127 14.76 2.43 -4.17
N VAL A 128 14.44 1.94 -2.98
CA VAL A 128 13.20 2.25 -2.27
C VAL A 128 13.47 2.52 -0.79
N GLY A 129 12.48 3.05 -0.09
CA GLY A 129 12.62 3.29 1.34
C GLY A 129 11.33 3.73 2.02
N CYS A 130 11.43 4.03 3.31
CA CYS A 130 10.33 4.59 4.09
C CYS A 130 10.86 5.39 5.28
N ALA A 131 10.05 6.34 5.75
CA ALA A 131 10.25 6.99 7.05
C ALA A 131 9.32 6.36 8.09
N SER A 132 9.81 5.31 8.77
CA SER A 132 9.01 4.49 9.70
C SER A 132 9.90 3.63 10.59
N THR A 133 9.44 3.35 11.79
CA THR A 133 10.07 2.42 12.74
C THR A 133 9.31 1.12 12.95
N GLY A 134 8.12 0.96 12.36
CA GLY A 134 7.23 -0.19 12.64
C GLY A 134 6.86 -1.00 11.41
N ASN A 135 5.64 -1.53 11.39
CA ASN A 135 5.10 -2.42 10.35
C ASN A 135 5.36 -1.99 8.90
N LEU A 136 5.36 -0.69 8.61
CA LEU A 136 5.67 -0.20 7.27
C LEU A 136 7.13 -0.49 6.89
N ALA A 137 8.08 -0.29 7.81
CA ALA A 137 9.49 -0.59 7.55
C ALA A 137 9.70 -2.07 7.24
N SER A 138 9.08 -2.97 8.01
CA SER A 138 9.13 -4.41 7.76
C SER A 138 8.52 -4.79 6.41
N ALA A 139 7.33 -4.28 6.09
CA ALA A 139 6.64 -4.56 4.83
C ALA A 139 7.44 -4.04 3.62
N THR A 140 7.96 -2.82 3.70
CA THR A 140 8.80 -2.23 2.66
C THR A 140 10.09 -3.04 2.46
N ALA A 141 10.78 -3.40 3.54
CA ALA A 141 12.01 -4.17 3.47
C ALA A 141 11.80 -5.57 2.89
N ALA A 142 10.73 -6.27 3.29
CA ALA A 142 10.41 -7.60 2.75
C ALA A 142 10.13 -7.58 1.25
N HIS A 143 9.33 -6.61 0.78
CA HIS A 143 9.05 -6.45 -0.65
C HIS A 143 10.29 -5.99 -1.42
N ALA A 144 11.09 -5.08 -0.86
CA ALA A 144 12.34 -4.63 -1.47
C ALA A 144 13.34 -5.79 -1.63
N ALA A 145 13.50 -6.63 -0.61
CA ALA A 145 14.31 -7.84 -0.68
C ALA A 145 13.83 -8.78 -1.78
N LYS A 146 12.51 -9.01 -1.88
CA LYS A 146 11.91 -9.81 -2.97
C LYS A 146 12.18 -9.21 -4.36
N ALA A 147 12.25 -7.90 -4.47
CA ALA A 147 12.52 -7.16 -5.71
C ALA A 147 14.02 -6.95 -6.01
N ASN A 148 14.92 -7.37 -5.11
CA ASN A 148 16.35 -7.03 -5.14
C ASN A 148 16.63 -5.51 -5.15
N PHE A 149 15.80 -4.71 -4.48
CA PHE A 149 16.05 -3.29 -4.29
C PHE A 149 16.84 -3.00 -3.01
N PRO A 150 17.84 -2.09 -3.06
CA PRO A 150 18.31 -1.42 -1.87
C PRO A 150 17.14 -0.74 -1.14
N CYS A 151 17.02 -0.98 0.16
CA CYS A 151 15.95 -0.47 0.99
C CYS A 151 16.51 0.43 2.11
N TYR A 152 16.08 1.68 2.17
CA TYR A 152 16.51 2.64 3.19
C TYR A 152 15.37 2.94 4.18
N VAL A 153 15.62 2.73 5.47
CA VAL A 153 14.68 3.01 6.56
C VAL A 153 15.18 4.22 7.35
N PHE A 154 14.46 5.32 7.23
CA PHE A 154 14.79 6.58 7.91
C PHE A 154 14.03 6.66 9.24
N ALA A 155 14.73 6.85 10.35
CA ALA A 155 14.10 7.11 11.63
C ALA A 155 15.04 7.79 12.64
N PRO A 156 14.50 8.38 13.74
CA PRO A 156 15.30 8.94 14.83
C PRO A 156 16.32 7.95 15.37
N SER A 157 17.53 8.43 15.68
CA SER A 157 18.67 7.63 16.14
C SER A 157 18.46 6.97 17.50
N ASP A 158 17.51 7.45 18.30
CA ASP A 158 17.23 7.05 19.69
C ASP A 158 16.12 5.99 19.80
N ILE A 159 15.75 5.33 18.71
CA ILE A 159 14.69 4.32 18.71
C ILE A 159 15.12 3.00 19.35
N GLU A 160 14.16 2.29 19.94
CA GLU A 160 14.37 0.90 20.35
C GLU A 160 14.70 0.01 19.15
N HIS A 161 15.88 -0.59 19.13
CA HIS A 161 16.34 -1.48 18.04
C HIS A 161 15.36 -2.62 17.72
N ALA A 162 14.62 -3.12 18.71
CA ALA A 162 13.61 -4.16 18.52
C ALA A 162 12.53 -3.77 17.50
N LYS A 163 12.23 -2.47 17.37
CA LYS A 163 11.21 -1.96 16.43
C LYS A 163 11.60 -2.15 14.96
N ILE A 164 12.90 -2.05 14.66
CA ILE A 164 13.43 -2.18 13.28
C ILE A 164 14.08 -3.54 12.99
N ALA A 165 14.20 -4.42 14.00
CA ALA A 165 14.88 -5.71 13.86
C ALA A 165 14.35 -6.55 12.69
N GLN A 166 13.03 -6.60 12.49
CA GLN A 166 12.43 -7.33 11.37
C GLN A 166 12.82 -6.72 10.01
N ALA A 167 12.76 -5.39 9.86
CA ALA A 167 13.19 -4.72 8.64
C ALA A 167 14.69 -4.96 8.34
N LEU A 168 15.55 -4.88 9.36
CA LEU A 168 16.99 -5.16 9.24
C LEU A 168 17.23 -6.62 8.82
N SER A 169 16.44 -7.57 9.31
CA SER A 169 16.57 -8.99 8.95
C SER A 169 16.30 -9.27 7.46
N TYR A 170 15.52 -8.40 6.80
CA TYR A 170 15.32 -8.43 5.34
C TYR A 170 16.41 -7.66 4.55
N GLY A 171 17.43 -7.12 5.22
CA GLY A 171 18.54 -6.41 4.57
C GLY A 171 18.33 -4.91 4.37
N ALA A 172 17.35 -4.30 5.06
CA ALA A 172 17.19 -2.85 5.03
C ALA A 172 18.39 -2.14 5.67
N GLN A 173 18.81 -1.03 5.06
CA GLN A 173 19.80 -0.12 5.62
C GLN A 173 19.11 0.93 6.48
N TYR A 174 19.51 1.00 7.73
CA TYR A 174 18.98 1.97 8.66
C TYR A 174 19.73 3.30 8.55
N ILE A 175 18.99 4.35 8.24
CA ILE A 175 19.49 5.72 8.17
C ILE A 175 19.05 6.42 9.44
N ALA A 176 19.94 6.39 10.43
CA ALA A 176 19.75 7.06 11.71
C ALA A 176 19.74 8.59 11.52
N VAL A 177 18.68 9.24 11.99
CA VAL A 177 18.53 10.69 11.95
C VAL A 177 18.69 11.23 13.36
N ASP A 178 19.63 12.14 13.56
CA ASP A 178 19.74 12.90 14.80
C ASP A 178 18.64 13.98 14.83
N GLY A 179 17.49 13.63 15.40
CA GLY A 179 16.31 14.49 15.40
C GLY A 179 15.01 13.73 15.61
N THR A 180 13.90 14.38 15.31
CA THR A 180 12.55 13.86 15.53
C THR A 180 12.06 12.96 14.39
N TYR A 181 10.89 12.34 14.58
CA TYR A 181 10.19 11.61 13.52
C TYR A 181 9.91 12.52 12.30
N ASP A 182 9.59 13.79 12.52
CA ASP A 182 9.35 14.76 11.46
C ASP A 182 10.64 15.09 10.70
N ASP A 183 11.77 15.16 11.39
CA ASP A 183 13.08 15.34 10.76
C ASP A 183 13.45 14.15 9.89
N ALA A 184 13.16 12.93 10.35
CA ALA A 184 13.36 11.72 9.56
C ALA A 184 12.48 11.71 8.29
N ASN A 185 11.21 12.15 8.39
CA ASN A 185 10.34 12.29 7.22
C ASN A 185 10.85 13.36 6.25
N ARG A 186 11.33 14.50 6.76
CA ARG A 186 11.89 15.60 5.96
C ARG A 186 13.12 15.14 5.17
N ILE A 187 14.06 14.46 5.84
CA ILE A 187 15.26 13.92 5.19
C ILE A 187 14.89 12.85 4.16
N ALA A 188 13.97 11.94 4.49
CA ALA A 188 13.49 10.93 3.55
C ALA A 188 12.88 11.58 2.29
N ALA A 189 12.08 12.64 2.44
CA ALA A 189 11.51 13.39 1.32
C ALA A 189 12.61 14.02 0.44
N GLN A 190 13.58 14.72 1.04
CA GLN A 190 14.69 15.36 0.34
C GLN A 190 15.57 14.34 -0.41
N VAL A 191 15.86 13.19 0.20
CA VAL A 191 16.60 12.09 -0.45
C VAL A 191 15.78 11.48 -1.56
N GLY A 192 14.48 11.25 -1.33
CA GLY A 192 13.56 10.75 -2.35
C GLY A 192 13.57 11.61 -3.61
N ASP A 193 13.43 12.92 -3.46
CA ASP A 193 13.35 13.86 -4.59
C ASP A 193 14.72 14.09 -5.26
N SER A 194 15.83 14.16 -4.50
CA SER A 194 17.16 14.46 -5.07
C SER A 194 17.94 13.24 -5.59
N LYS A 195 17.64 12.02 -5.09
CA LYS A 195 18.36 10.78 -5.43
C LYS A 195 17.50 9.77 -6.18
N GLY A 196 16.21 10.06 -6.39
CA GLY A 196 15.29 9.16 -7.09
C GLY A 196 14.94 7.90 -6.30
N VAL A 197 14.97 7.98 -4.96
CA VAL A 197 14.57 6.86 -4.09
C VAL A 197 13.05 6.85 -3.97
N GLY A 198 12.43 5.70 -4.22
CA GLY A 198 10.99 5.50 -4.03
C GLY A 198 10.64 5.39 -2.55
N ILE A 199 10.31 6.50 -1.90
CA ILE A 199 9.89 6.54 -0.50
C ILE A 199 8.38 6.23 -0.43
N VAL A 200 8.05 5.01 0.01
CA VAL A 200 6.70 4.46 -0.15
C VAL A 200 5.60 5.31 0.50
N ASN A 201 5.89 5.95 1.63
CA ASN A 201 4.95 6.80 2.38
C ASN A 201 5.05 8.29 2.02
N ILE A 202 5.87 8.69 1.07
CA ILE A 202 6.04 10.11 0.69
C ILE A 202 5.81 10.26 -0.82
N ASN A 203 6.84 10.04 -1.63
CA ASN A 203 6.78 10.33 -3.06
C ASN A 203 6.13 9.23 -3.93
N MET A 204 5.86 8.07 -3.33
CA MET A 204 5.05 6.99 -3.94
C MET A 204 3.62 6.95 -3.39
N ARG A 205 3.22 7.92 -2.55
CA ARG A 205 1.99 7.85 -1.76
C ARG A 205 0.73 7.67 -2.60
N SER A 206 0.65 8.29 -3.78
CA SER A 206 -0.47 8.16 -4.72
C SER A 206 -0.77 6.69 -5.08
N TYR A 207 0.29 5.89 -5.27
CA TYR A 207 0.20 4.48 -5.64
C TYR A 207 0.14 3.56 -4.43
N TYR A 208 0.88 3.91 -3.37
CA TYR A 208 0.91 3.17 -2.10
C TYR A 208 -0.50 2.94 -1.55
N VAL A 209 -1.33 3.98 -1.49
CA VAL A 209 -2.66 3.88 -0.88
C VAL A 209 -3.57 2.89 -1.60
N GLU A 210 -3.39 2.70 -2.90
CA GLU A 210 -4.21 1.81 -3.73
C GLU A 210 -4.10 0.35 -3.32
N GLY A 211 -3.02 -0.08 -2.69
CA GLY A 211 -2.95 -1.45 -2.15
C GLY A 211 -3.92 -1.68 -1.00
N SER A 212 -4.21 -0.66 -0.20
CA SER A 212 -5.06 -0.81 0.99
C SER A 212 -6.53 -1.11 0.65
N LYS A 213 -7.03 -0.65 -0.49
CA LYS A 213 -8.42 -0.88 -0.91
C LYS A 213 -8.71 -2.35 -1.21
N THR A 214 -7.67 -3.14 -1.52
CA THR A 214 -7.82 -4.59 -1.73
C THR A 214 -8.41 -5.31 -0.53
N LEU A 215 -8.24 -4.77 0.69
CA LEU A 215 -8.89 -5.31 1.88
C LEU A 215 -10.42 -5.31 1.72
N ALA A 216 -11.00 -4.23 1.19
CA ALA A 216 -12.43 -4.12 0.95
C ALA A 216 -12.91 -5.13 -0.09
N TYR A 217 -12.14 -5.30 -1.17
CA TYR A 217 -12.46 -6.27 -2.23
C TYR A 217 -12.44 -7.70 -1.70
N GLU A 218 -11.45 -8.05 -0.88
CA GLU A 218 -11.40 -9.37 -0.24
C GLU A 218 -12.59 -9.61 0.68
N VAL A 219 -12.96 -8.61 1.50
CA VAL A 219 -14.12 -8.74 2.39
C VAL A 219 -15.40 -8.93 1.57
N ALA A 220 -15.60 -8.13 0.53
CA ALA A 220 -16.75 -8.26 -0.36
C ALA A 220 -16.78 -9.65 -1.01
N GLU A 221 -15.66 -10.11 -1.57
CA GLU A 221 -15.58 -11.41 -2.24
C GLU A 221 -15.80 -12.59 -1.27
N GLN A 222 -15.18 -12.55 -0.08
CA GLN A 222 -15.32 -13.60 0.95
C GLN A 222 -16.76 -13.68 1.52
N LEU A 223 -17.54 -12.61 1.37
CA LEU A 223 -18.96 -12.56 1.71
C LEU A 223 -19.85 -12.78 0.47
N ASN A 224 -19.32 -13.35 -0.61
CA ASN A 224 -20.03 -13.60 -1.86
C ASN A 224 -20.70 -12.34 -2.44
N TRP A 225 -19.96 -11.23 -2.39
CA TRP A 225 -20.35 -9.90 -2.86
C TRP A 225 -21.53 -9.28 -2.09
N GLN A 226 -21.85 -9.79 -0.90
CA GLN A 226 -22.77 -9.17 0.06
C GLN A 226 -21.96 -8.27 1.01
N VAL A 227 -21.87 -6.98 0.70
CA VAL A 227 -21.08 -6.04 1.49
C VAL A 227 -21.68 -5.83 2.90
N PRO A 228 -20.86 -5.67 3.96
CA PRO A 228 -21.37 -5.41 5.31
C PRO A 228 -22.09 -4.07 5.42
N ASP A 229 -23.11 -3.99 6.27
CA ASP A 229 -23.82 -2.74 6.58
C ASP A 229 -22.92 -1.70 7.27
N GLN A 230 -21.91 -2.17 8.01
CA GLN A 230 -21.01 -1.35 8.82
C GLN A 230 -19.58 -1.90 8.74
N LEU A 231 -18.60 -0.99 8.64
CA LEU A 231 -17.18 -1.30 8.67
C LEU A 231 -16.51 -0.49 9.79
N VAL A 232 -15.86 -1.19 10.72
CA VAL A 232 -15.08 -0.56 11.80
C VAL A 232 -13.60 -0.68 11.46
N VAL A 233 -12.96 0.46 11.19
CA VAL A 233 -11.57 0.52 10.71
C VAL A 233 -10.71 1.27 11.73
N PRO A 234 -9.81 0.60 12.46
CA PRO A 234 -8.85 1.28 13.34
C PRO A 234 -8.00 2.27 12.54
N THR A 235 -7.97 3.53 12.99
CA THR A 235 -7.41 4.63 12.20
C THR A 235 -6.24 5.29 12.92
N GLY A 236 -5.05 5.12 12.35
CA GLY A 236 -3.88 5.97 12.62
C GLY A 236 -3.80 7.09 11.57
N SER A 237 -3.00 6.89 10.52
CA SER A 237 -2.82 7.88 9.44
C SER A 237 -4.07 8.19 8.57
N GLY A 238 -5.19 7.49 8.73
CA GLY A 238 -6.37 7.63 7.85
C GLY A 238 -6.27 6.99 6.45
N ALA A 239 -5.08 6.67 5.97
CA ALA A 239 -4.87 6.18 4.60
C ALA A 239 -5.68 4.92 4.23
N MET A 240 -5.77 3.94 5.15
CA MET A 240 -6.51 2.71 4.91
C MET A 240 -8.02 2.95 4.82
N LEU A 241 -8.56 3.77 5.73
CA LEU A 241 -9.97 4.16 5.69
C LEU A 241 -10.30 4.87 4.38
N ASN A 242 -9.47 5.84 3.97
CA ASN A 242 -9.66 6.54 2.70
C ASN A 242 -9.63 5.58 1.50
N ALA A 243 -8.71 4.61 1.49
CA ALA A 243 -8.58 3.65 0.40
C ALA A 243 -9.76 2.67 0.33
N ILE A 244 -10.28 2.19 1.46
CA ILE A 244 -11.45 1.29 1.50
C ILE A 244 -12.71 1.97 0.96
N CYS A 245 -12.80 3.30 1.04
CA CYS A 245 -13.91 4.08 0.50
C CYS A 245 -13.76 4.43 -1.00
N LYS A 246 -12.68 4.03 -1.68
CA LYS A 246 -12.47 4.25 -3.12
C LYS A 246 -13.08 3.12 -3.95
#